data_AF-A0A8J7DKN6-F1
#
_entry.id   AF-A0A8J7DKN6-F1
#
_cell.length_a   1.000
_cell.length_b   1.000
_cell.length_c   1.000
_cell.angle_alpha   90.00
_cell.angle_beta   90.00
_cell.angle_gamma   90.00
#
_symmetry.space_group_name_H-M   'P 1'
#
loop_
_entity.id
_entity.type
_entity.pdbx_description
1 polymer ?
#
loop_
_entity_poly.entity_id
_entity_poly.type
_entity_poly.pdbx_seq_one_letter_code
_entity_poly.pdbx_strand_id
1 'polypeptide(L)'
;MQSIDSLEQTLLGHLRQLPPEKQQEVLDFAEFLRQKILLPPTPATKPSLQELASLPLSQRHRVLAPFIADTAEDFKTDSALSEFSALDSEDWEFPDDEP
;
A
#
# COMPACT_ATOMS: atom_id res chain seq x y z
N MET A 1 -19.82 7.40 24.54
CA MET A 1 -19.93 5.93 24.52
C MET A 1 -21.12 5.57 23.62
N GLN A 2 -20.89 5.41 22.30
CA GLN A 2 -21.89 4.75 21.45
C GLN A 2 -21.53 3.27 21.46
N SER A 3 -22.34 2.51 22.18
CA SER A 3 -22.14 1.09 22.46
C SER A 3 -22.12 0.30 21.14
N ILE A 4 -21.23 -0.67 21.02
CA ILE A 4 -21.16 -1.62 19.89
C ILE A 4 -22.52 -2.30 19.68
N ASP A 5 -23.30 -2.48 20.75
CA ASP A 5 -24.68 -2.95 20.73
C ASP A 5 -25.60 -2.11 19.83
N SER A 6 -25.35 -0.80 19.68
CA SER A 6 -26.15 0.05 18.78
C SER A 6 -25.84 -0.23 17.31
N LEU A 7 -24.59 -0.51 16.95
CA LEU A 7 -24.16 -0.76 15.58
C LEU A 7 -24.70 -2.10 15.07
N GLU A 8 -24.54 -3.16 15.87
CA GLU A 8 -25.02 -4.51 15.51
C GLU A 8 -26.53 -4.52 15.31
N GLN A 9 -27.27 -3.82 16.17
CA GLN A 9 -28.72 -3.74 16.09
C GLN A 9 -29.19 -2.91 14.89
N THR A 10 -28.51 -1.81 14.56
CA THR A 10 -28.79 -1.03 13.35
C THR A 10 -28.52 -1.86 12.09
N LEU A 11 -27.41 -2.58 12.03
CA LEU A 11 -27.08 -3.46 10.90
C LEU A 11 -28.10 -4.59 10.72
N LEU A 12 -28.46 -5.27 11.81
CA LEU A 12 -29.50 -6.31 11.80
C LEU A 12 -30.87 -5.76 11.39
N GLY A 13 -31.20 -4.55 11.83
CA GLY A 13 -32.42 -3.85 11.43
C GLY A 13 -32.48 -3.62 9.93
N HIS A 14 -31.40 -3.12 9.33
CA HIS A 14 -31.33 -2.91 7.89
C HIS A 14 -31.29 -4.21 7.08
N LEU A 15 -30.57 -5.23 7.56
CA LEU A 15 -30.51 -6.55 6.90
C LEU A 15 -31.90 -7.20 6.79
N ARG A 16 -32.70 -7.12 7.86
CA ARG A 16 -34.06 -7.68 7.87
C ARG A 16 -35.04 -6.95 6.95
N GLN A 17 -34.77 -5.71 6.57
CA GLN A 17 -35.59 -4.94 5.63
C GLN A 17 -35.31 -5.30 4.16
N LEU A 18 -34.21 -6.01 3.88
CA LEU A 18 -33.82 -6.40 2.53
C LEU A 18 -34.59 -7.65 2.06
N PRO A 19 -34.85 -7.79 0.76
CA PRO A 19 -35.31 -9.04 0.15
C PRO A 19 -34.34 -10.20 0.39
N PRO A 20 -34.80 -11.46 0.38
CA PRO A 20 -33.96 -12.62 0.70
C PRO A 20 -32.75 -12.77 -0.24
N GLU A 21 -32.88 -12.41 -1.51
CA GLU A 21 -31.77 -12.42 -2.47
C GLU A 21 -30.66 -11.46 -2.07
N LYS A 22 -31.03 -10.28 -1.54
CA LYS A 22 -30.09 -9.26 -1.09
C LYS A 22 -29.48 -9.57 0.27
N GLN A 23 -30.21 -10.29 1.13
CA GLN A 23 -29.64 -10.80 2.37
C GLN A 23 -28.53 -11.82 2.09
N GLN A 24 -28.73 -12.70 1.10
CA GLN A 24 -27.70 -13.65 0.67
C GLN A 24 -26.47 -12.93 0.12
N GLU A 25 -26.65 -11.91 -0.72
CA GLU A 25 -25.53 -11.12 -1.27
C GLU A 25 -24.68 -10.46 -0.17
N VAL A 26 -25.31 -9.97 0.90
CA VAL A 26 -24.59 -9.40 2.05
C VAL A 26 -23.85 -10.48 2.83
N LEU A 27 -24.42 -11.68 2.99
CA LEU A 27 -23.73 -12.82 3.60
C LEU A 27 -22.51 -13.24 2.79
N ASP A 28 -22.66 -13.37 1.47
CA ASP A 28 -21.57 -13.72 0.57
C ASP A 28 -20.45 -12.64 0.63
N PHE A 29 -20.82 -11.36 0.71
CA PHE A 29 -19.87 -10.27 0.88
C PHE A 29 -19.15 -10.31 2.23
N ALA A 30 -19.87 -10.59 3.32
CA ALA A 30 -19.27 -10.73 4.64
C ALA A 30 -18.31 -11.94 4.69
N GLU A 31 -18.67 -13.04 4.03
CA GLU A 31 -17.79 -14.21 3.89
C GLU A 31 -16.55 -13.87 3.07
N PHE A 32 -16.70 -13.17 1.95
CA PHE A 32 -15.59 -12.68 1.14
C PHE A 32 -14.64 -11.80 1.95
N LEU A 33 -15.15 -10.85 2.75
CA LEU A 33 -14.34 -10.03 3.64
C LEU A 33 -13.60 -10.88 4.66
N ARG A 34 -14.28 -11.86 5.26
CA ARG A 34 -13.68 -12.77 6.23
C ARG A 34 -12.54 -13.58 5.60
N GLN A 35 -12.75 -14.12 4.41
CA GLN A 35 -11.71 -14.84 3.66
C GLN A 35 -10.52 -13.94 3.33
N LYS A 36 -10.78 -12.69 2.90
CA LYS A 36 -9.73 -11.71 2.58
C LYS A 36 -8.93 -11.23 3.80
N ILE A 37 -9.51 -11.28 5.00
CA ILE A 37 -8.86 -10.91 6.26
C ILE A 37 -8.11 -12.10 6.89
N LEU A 38 -8.67 -13.32 6.81
CA LEU A 38 -8.08 -14.54 7.37
C LEU A 38 -7.02 -15.18 6.50
N LEU A 39 -7.05 -15.01 5.18
CA LEU A 39 -5.90 -15.34 4.37
C LEU A 39 -4.82 -14.29 4.69
N PRO A 40 -3.63 -14.69 5.19
CA PRO A 40 -2.48 -13.80 5.08
C PRO A 40 -2.38 -13.39 3.61
N PRO A 41 -1.90 -12.16 3.28
CA PRO A 41 -1.58 -11.85 1.90
C PRO A 41 -0.63 -12.96 1.43
N THR A 42 -1.16 -13.92 0.67
CA THR A 42 -0.39 -14.92 -0.05
C THR A 42 0.76 -14.14 -0.65
N PRO A 43 2.02 -14.53 -0.43
CA PRO A 43 3.17 -13.75 -0.88
C PRO A 43 2.88 -13.38 -2.32
N ALA A 44 2.52 -12.11 -2.51
CA ALA A 44 2.00 -11.64 -3.77
C ALA A 44 3.03 -12.07 -4.78
N THR A 45 2.61 -12.78 -5.83
CA THR A 45 3.44 -12.98 -7.01
C THR A 45 4.10 -11.64 -7.27
N LYS A 46 5.40 -11.53 -6.96
CA LYS A 46 6.07 -10.24 -6.95
C LYS A 46 5.87 -9.71 -8.37
N PRO A 47 5.15 -8.58 -8.54
CA PRO A 47 4.89 -8.10 -9.88
C PRO A 47 6.24 -7.90 -10.56
N SER A 48 6.32 -8.27 -11.83
CA SER A 48 7.49 -7.92 -12.62
C SER A 48 7.70 -6.40 -12.58
N LEU A 49 8.93 -5.96 -12.84
CA LEU A 49 9.24 -4.53 -12.84
C LEU A 49 8.35 -3.74 -13.83
N GLN A 50 7.98 -4.37 -14.95
CA GLN A 50 7.08 -3.79 -15.95
C GLN A 50 5.65 -3.63 -15.42
N GLU A 51 5.14 -4.65 -14.74
CA GLU A 51 3.83 -4.60 -14.09
C GLU A 51 3.82 -3.56 -12.98
N LEU A 52 4.86 -3.50 -12.14
CA LEU A 52 4.98 -2.50 -11.08
C LEU A 52 5.01 -1.07 -11.66
N ALA A 53 5.77 -0.82 -12.72
CA ALA A 53 5.87 0.49 -13.37
C ALA A 53 4.53 0.95 -13.98
N SER A 54 3.70 0.00 -14.37
CA SER A 54 2.37 0.24 -14.93
C SER A 54 1.31 0.60 -13.88
N LEU A 55 1.60 0.40 -12.58
CA LEU A 55 0.68 0.74 -11.49
C LEU A 55 0.67 2.24 -11.15
N PRO A 56 -0.48 2.78 -10.68
CA PRO A 56 -0.54 4.13 -10.10
C PRO A 56 0.44 4.30 -8.95
N LEU A 57 0.97 5.52 -8.77
CA LEU A 57 2.02 5.83 -7.80
C LEU A 57 1.67 5.35 -6.37
N SER A 58 0.44 5.56 -5.92
CA SER A 58 -0.04 5.14 -4.61
C SER A 58 0.03 3.62 -4.39
N GLN A 59 -0.25 2.84 -5.45
CA GLN A 59 -0.17 1.39 -5.39
C GLN A 59 1.28 0.90 -5.42
N ARG A 60 2.14 1.54 -6.24
CA ARG A 60 3.59 1.26 -6.23
C ARG A 60 4.18 1.45 -4.84
N HIS A 61 3.87 2.57 -4.19
CA HIS A 61 4.35 2.85 -2.84
C HIS A 61 3.93 1.78 -1.83
N ARG A 62 2.69 1.29 -1.94
CA ARG A 62 2.19 0.23 -1.06
C ARG A 62 2.95 -1.10 -1.27
N VAL A 63 3.31 -1.43 -2.50
CA VAL A 63 4.07 -2.65 -2.82
C VAL A 63 5.53 -2.53 -2.37
N LEU A 64 6.13 -1.36 -2.51
CA LEU A 64 7.53 -1.11 -2.15
C LEU A 64 7.74 -0.86 -0.65
N ALA A 65 6.72 -0.37 0.07
CA ALA A 65 6.78 -0.04 1.49
C ALA A 65 7.55 -1.04 2.39
N PRO A 66 7.31 -2.37 2.32
CA PRO A 66 8.02 -3.32 3.17
C PRO A 66 9.53 -3.41 2.88
N PHE A 67 9.99 -3.05 1.70
CA PHE A 67 11.40 -3.12 1.30
C PHE A 67 12.17 -1.82 1.58
N ILE A 68 11.47 -0.69 1.82
CA ILE A 68 12.11 0.63 1.97
C ILE A 68 13.09 0.67 3.13
N ALA A 69 12.74 0.06 4.27
CA ALA A 69 13.60 0.05 5.46
C ALA A 69 14.89 -0.73 5.21
N ASP A 70 14.77 -1.93 4.62
CA ASP A 70 15.94 -2.76 4.28
C ASP A 70 16.83 -2.06 3.27
N THR A 71 16.24 -1.48 2.21
CA THR A 71 16.98 -0.70 1.22
C THR A 71 17.68 0.51 1.85
N ALA A 72 17.06 1.20 2.80
CA ALA A 72 17.68 2.35 3.49
C ALA A 72 18.89 1.93 4.36
N GLU A 73 18.88 0.72 4.91
CA GLU A 73 20.07 0.17 5.58
C GLU A 73 21.16 -0.21 4.58
N ASP A 74 20.81 -0.77 3.42
CA ASP A 74 21.77 -1.10 2.36
C ASP A 74 22.59 0.13 1.93
N PHE A 75 21.98 1.31 1.82
CA PHE A 75 22.68 2.57 1.52
C PHE A 75 23.74 2.97 2.55
N LYS A 76 23.62 2.52 3.81
CA LYS A 76 24.59 2.81 4.87
C LYS A 76 25.78 1.86 4.83
N THR A 77 25.55 0.63 4.36
CA THR A 77 26.55 -0.45 4.39
C THR A 77 27.25 -0.65 3.06
N ASP A 78 26.58 -0.34 1.95
CA ASP A 78 27.13 -0.48 0.61
C ASP A 78 27.67 0.85 0.10
N SER A 79 29.00 0.94 0.07
CA SER A 79 29.70 2.13 -0.45
C SER A 79 29.36 2.41 -1.91
N ALA A 80 28.99 1.40 -2.71
CA ALA A 80 28.62 1.58 -4.12
C ALA A 80 27.29 2.31 -4.27
N LEU A 81 26.37 2.15 -3.31
CA LEU A 81 25.07 2.83 -3.33
C LEU A 81 25.18 4.30 -2.85
N SER A 82 26.27 4.66 -2.18
CA SER A 82 26.57 6.03 -1.77
C SER A 82 27.34 6.84 -2.83
N GLU A 83 27.74 6.22 -3.95
CA GLU A 83 28.55 6.87 -5.01
C GLU A 83 27.83 8.04 -5.69
N PHE A 84 26.49 8.06 -5.68
CA PHE A 84 25.71 9.18 -6.25
C PHE A 84 25.75 10.45 -5.39
N SER A 85 26.15 10.35 -4.12
CA SER A 85 26.34 11.51 -3.24
C SER A 85 27.72 12.16 -3.40
N ALA A 86 28.63 11.53 -4.14
CA ALA A 86 29.99 12.01 -4.36
C ALA A 86 30.14 12.91 -5.60
N LEU A 87 29.05 13.20 -6.32
CA LEU A 87 29.07 14.29 -7.31
C LEU A 87 29.08 15.61 -6.54
N ASP A 88 30.28 16.16 -6.42
CA ASP A 88 30.55 17.46 -5.84
C ASP A 88 29.64 18.51 -6.49
N SER A 89 28.78 19.13 -5.69
CA SER A 89 27.89 20.20 -6.17
C SER A 89 28.66 21.42 -6.64
N GLU A 90 29.96 21.49 -6.33
CA GLU A 90 30.89 22.55 -6.69
C GLU A 90 31.20 22.64 -8.18
N ASP A 91 30.95 21.60 -8.99
CA ASP A 91 31.24 21.62 -10.44
C ASP A 91 30.07 22.18 -11.29
N TRP A 92 29.01 22.68 -10.63
CA TRP A 92 27.89 23.38 -11.26
C TRP A 92 28.10 24.91 -11.34
N GLU A 93 29.34 25.39 -11.44
CA GLU A 93 29.60 26.80 -11.79
C GLU A 93 29.12 27.06 -13.22
N PHE A 94 27.99 27.75 -13.36
CA PHE A 94 27.54 28.27 -14.65
C PHE A 94 28.47 29.41 -15.05
N PRO A 95 29.07 29.39 -16.25
CA PRO A 95 30.10 30.35 -16.67
C PRO A 95 29.65 31.80 -16.83
N ASP A 96 28.42 32.17 -16.42
CA ASP A 96 27.83 33.49 -16.59
C ASP A 96 27.57 34.26 -15.28
N ASP A 97 27.97 33.74 -14.11
CA ASP A 97 27.97 34.52 -12.85
C ASP A 97 29.28 35.32 -12.70
N GLU A 98 29.48 36.32 -13.57
CA GLU A 98 30.45 37.40 -13.36
C GLU A 98 29.69 38.74 -13.24
N PRO A 99 29.95 39.59 -12.21
CA PRO A 99 29.16 40.79 -11.90
C PRO A 99 29.31 41.97 -12.87
#